data_AF-A0A0L9UKG8-F1
#
_entry.id   AF-A0A0L9UKG8-F1
#
_cell.length_a   1.000
_cell.length_b   1.000
_cell.length_c   1.000
_cell.angle_alpha   90.00
_cell.angle_beta   90.00
_cell.angle_gamma   90.00
#
_symmetry.space_group_name_H-M   'P 1'
#
loop_
_entity.id
_entity.type
_entity.pdbx_description
1 polymer ?
#
loop_
_entity_poly.entity_id
_entity_poly.type
_entity_poly.pdbx_seq_one_letter_code
_entity_poly.pdbx_strand_id
1 'polypeptide(L)'
;MATIIDSHFLAFTALVTIGYQFLFFVITALLKFDKVTDFADNPDFVCWDMGNSPGVFPVIQWGEDRRFDEMRTNLGRLAIFWIFQAAWVWTVSLPVTLVNASDRNPFLHVVDIIGWILWAVGFIVEGTADQQKLNFKRSSENRGKWCNVGVWKYSRHPNYFGEILLWWGIFLASTPVLEGAEWLVIIGPIFLTFLLLFVSGIPLLEDSADKKFGNVDGYRIYKTRTSPLIPLPPSVYGNLPAWFKKALLLEFPFYNRNLPQEENWASPPHRLAALAIQSAIKSAITAKFPPQPINPRSGLYLLLTADDVSALLCLGSTISRFRRWFAWVGNSAKLCPGQCAYPFAMPAYIPKQKPFKSPNGDVGVDGMISVIGYGMAELASNPSASAWDAGQDPSFPVEIADLCEGIYGTVCFTLCCR
;
A
#
# COMPACT_ATOMS: atom_id res chain seq x y z
N MET A 1 -60.47 -9.46 13.97
CA MET A 1 -59.02 -9.39 14.22
C MET A 1 -58.33 -9.44 12.87
N ALA A 2 -57.96 -8.28 12.32
CA ALA A 2 -57.02 -8.28 11.20
C ALA A 2 -55.66 -8.65 11.80
N THR A 3 -55.14 -9.83 11.44
CA THR A 3 -53.74 -10.17 11.72
C THR A 3 -52.88 -9.16 10.99
N ILE A 4 -52.12 -8.36 11.72
CA ILE A 4 -51.09 -7.50 11.13
C ILE A 4 -50.04 -8.47 10.56
N ILE A 5 -50.08 -8.69 9.25
CA ILE A 5 -49.23 -9.67 8.56
C ILE A 5 -47.75 -9.22 8.58
N ASP A 6 -47.49 -7.92 8.68
CA ASP A 6 -46.14 -7.35 8.66
C ASP A 6 -46.10 -6.01 9.42
N SER A 7 -45.92 -6.06 10.74
CA SER A 7 -45.90 -4.87 11.60
C SER A 7 -44.67 -3.99 11.41
N HIS A 8 -43.62 -4.53 10.79
CA HIS A 8 -42.31 -3.89 10.64
C HIS A 8 -41.93 -3.65 9.17
N PHE A 9 -42.88 -3.82 8.25
CA PHE A 9 -42.68 -3.75 6.79
C PHE A 9 -41.52 -4.63 6.26
N LEU A 10 -41.14 -5.69 6.98
CA LEU A 10 -40.00 -6.55 6.65
C LEU A 10 -40.27 -7.41 5.42
N ALA A 11 -41.47 -7.98 5.31
CA ALA A 11 -41.87 -8.78 4.16
C ALA A 11 -42.12 -7.89 2.94
N PHE A 12 -42.73 -6.71 3.15
CA PHE A 12 -42.93 -5.73 2.09
C PHE A 12 -41.59 -5.24 1.51
N THR A 13 -40.66 -4.83 2.36
CA THR A 13 -39.32 -4.38 1.91
C THR A 13 -38.56 -5.51 1.23
N ALA A 14 -38.61 -6.75 1.74
CA ALA A 14 -38.00 -7.89 1.07
C ALA A 14 -38.54 -8.12 -0.35
N LEU A 15 -39.86 -8.04 -0.54
CA LEU A 15 -40.49 -8.20 -1.85
C LEU A 15 -40.10 -7.08 -2.82
N VAL A 16 -40.04 -5.84 -2.33
CA VAL A 16 -39.59 -4.68 -3.12
C VAL A 16 -38.11 -4.85 -3.53
N THR A 17 -37.24 -5.23 -2.59
CA THR A 17 -35.82 -5.50 -2.88
C THR A 17 -35.67 -6.63 -3.90
N ILE A 18 -36.39 -7.75 -3.74
CA ILE A 18 -36.36 -8.86 -4.69
C ILE A 18 -36.83 -8.41 -6.08
N GLY A 19 -37.94 -7.67 -6.17
CA GLY A 19 -38.47 -7.20 -7.44
C GLY A 19 -37.51 -6.27 -8.18
N TYR A 20 -36.89 -5.34 -7.45
CA TYR A 20 -35.90 -4.41 -7.99
C TYR A 20 -34.60 -5.11 -8.43
N GLN A 21 -34.08 -6.02 -7.61
CA GLN A 21 -32.88 -6.81 -7.91
C GLN A 21 -33.12 -7.76 -9.09
N PHE A 22 -34.32 -8.34 -9.20
CA PHE A 22 -34.71 -9.15 -10.35
C PHE A 22 -34.77 -8.32 -11.65
N LEU A 23 -35.33 -7.11 -11.60
CA LEU A 23 -35.34 -6.20 -12.74
C LEU A 23 -33.92 -5.91 -13.24
N PHE A 24 -32.99 -5.63 -12.32
CA PHE A 24 -31.60 -5.39 -12.68
C PHE A 24 -30.83 -6.62 -13.15
N PHE A 25 -31.13 -7.79 -12.59
CA PHE A 25 -30.64 -9.05 -13.12
C PHE A 25 -31.06 -9.23 -14.58
N VAL A 26 -32.34 -8.98 -14.91
CA VAL A 26 -32.86 -9.09 -16.29
C VAL A 26 -32.19 -8.08 -17.22
N ILE A 27 -32.06 -6.82 -16.79
CA ILE A 27 -31.37 -5.78 -17.55
C ILE A 27 -29.91 -6.18 -17.83
N THR A 28 -29.20 -6.67 -16.80
CA THR A 28 -27.80 -7.06 -16.92
C THR A 28 -27.63 -8.30 -17.81
N ALA A 29 -28.52 -9.28 -17.69
CA ALA A 29 -28.49 -10.51 -18.48
C ALA A 29 -28.83 -10.27 -19.97
N LEU A 30 -29.75 -9.35 -20.27
CA LEU A 30 -30.20 -9.08 -21.65
C LEU A 30 -29.40 -7.98 -22.35
N LEU A 31 -29.13 -6.87 -21.65
CA LEU A 31 -28.57 -5.65 -22.26
C LEU A 31 -27.07 -5.49 -22.05
N LYS A 32 -26.42 -6.38 -21.29
CA LYS A 32 -24.97 -6.34 -20.99
C LYS A 32 -24.45 -4.98 -20.49
N PHE A 33 -25.31 -4.21 -19.82
CA PHE A 33 -24.88 -2.98 -19.18
C PHE A 33 -24.17 -3.29 -17.85
N ASP A 34 -22.83 -3.31 -17.87
CA ASP A 34 -21.97 -3.50 -16.68
C ASP A 34 -22.16 -2.43 -15.60
N LYS A 35 -22.83 -1.32 -15.93
CA LYS A 35 -22.95 -0.16 -15.05
C LYS A 35 -24.17 -0.21 -14.15
N VAL A 36 -25.08 -1.14 -14.42
CA VAL A 36 -26.33 -1.31 -13.66
C VAL A 36 -26.06 -2.06 -12.36
N THR A 37 -25.06 -2.95 -12.33
CA THR A 37 -24.61 -3.63 -11.10
C THR A 37 -24.06 -2.64 -10.08
N ASP A 38 -23.23 -1.68 -10.51
CA ASP A 38 -22.68 -0.65 -9.62
C ASP A 38 -23.78 0.23 -8.99
N PHE A 39 -24.88 0.46 -9.72
CA PHE A 39 -26.04 1.23 -9.22
C PHE A 39 -26.99 0.38 -8.36
N ALA A 40 -27.07 -0.93 -8.61
CA ALA A 40 -27.90 -1.87 -7.86
C ALA A 40 -27.30 -2.28 -6.50
N ASP A 41 -25.96 -2.26 -6.40
CA ASP A 41 -25.22 -2.75 -5.25
C ASP A 41 -25.12 -1.71 -4.11
N ASN A 42 -25.44 -0.43 -4.37
CA ASN A 42 -25.25 0.63 -3.39
C ASN A 42 -26.42 1.64 -3.36
N PRO A 43 -27.37 1.51 -2.41
CA PRO A 43 -28.51 2.42 -2.31
C PRO A 43 -28.12 3.87 -1.96
N ASP A 44 -26.89 4.11 -1.49
CA ASP A 44 -26.39 5.47 -1.29
C ASP A 44 -26.26 6.22 -2.62
N PHE A 45 -26.10 5.55 -3.77
CA PHE A 45 -26.07 6.21 -5.08
C PHE A 45 -27.29 7.10 -5.34
N VAL A 46 -28.46 6.76 -4.78
CA VAL A 46 -29.68 7.58 -4.93
C VAL A 46 -29.61 8.87 -4.09
N CYS A 47 -28.98 8.85 -2.92
CA CYS A 47 -28.71 10.06 -2.13
C CYS A 47 -27.57 10.90 -2.71
N TRP A 48 -26.59 10.26 -3.35
CA TRP A 48 -25.45 10.90 -4.01
C TRP A 48 -25.85 11.76 -5.23
N ASP A 49 -26.91 11.41 -5.95
CA ASP A 49 -27.36 12.16 -7.15
C ASP A 49 -28.24 13.38 -6.79
N MET A 50 -28.85 13.41 -5.59
CA MET A 50 -29.76 14.48 -5.19
C MET A 50 -29.12 15.60 -4.35
N GLY A 51 -27.93 15.37 -3.77
CA GLY A 51 -27.31 16.28 -2.80
C GLY A 51 -25.92 16.77 -3.18
N ASN A 52 -25.86 17.88 -3.92
CA ASN A 52 -24.70 18.76 -4.18
C ASN A 52 -23.84 18.54 -5.44
N SER A 53 -23.93 19.55 -6.31
CA SER A 53 -23.03 19.95 -7.41
C SER A 53 -23.24 19.28 -8.78
N PRO A 54 -23.50 20.05 -9.86
CA PRO A 54 -23.77 19.56 -11.21
C PRO A 54 -22.51 19.05 -11.97
N GLY A 55 -21.55 18.45 -11.26
CA GLY A 55 -20.25 18.04 -11.81
C GLY A 55 -19.81 16.62 -11.47
N VAL A 56 -20.64 15.82 -10.80
CA VAL A 56 -20.21 14.57 -10.17
C VAL A 56 -20.90 13.38 -10.87
N PHE A 57 -20.07 12.57 -11.54
CA PHE A 57 -20.36 11.31 -12.25
C PHE A 57 -21.24 11.30 -13.52
N PRO A 58 -20.63 11.30 -14.72
CA PRO A 58 -21.13 10.45 -15.78
C PRO A 58 -20.73 9.00 -15.43
N VAL A 59 -21.68 8.21 -14.92
CA VAL A 59 -21.61 6.73 -14.91
C VAL A 59 -21.07 6.21 -16.26
N ILE A 60 -21.36 6.93 -17.35
CA ILE A 60 -20.90 6.71 -18.72
C ILE A 60 -19.36 6.66 -18.91
N GLN A 61 -18.52 7.22 -18.02
CA GLN A 61 -17.06 7.25 -18.23
C GLN A 61 -16.25 6.07 -17.66
N TRP A 62 -16.82 5.19 -16.84
CA TRP A 62 -16.11 4.00 -16.37
C TRP A 62 -15.98 2.99 -17.51
N GLY A 63 -14.76 2.55 -17.84
CA GLY A 63 -14.55 1.48 -18.83
C GLY A 63 -15.17 0.16 -18.37
N GLU A 64 -15.35 -0.79 -19.29
CA GLU A 64 -15.89 -2.14 -18.99
C GLU A 64 -15.16 -2.78 -17.80
N ASP A 65 -15.93 -3.20 -16.79
CA ASP A 65 -15.39 -3.95 -15.66
C ASP A 65 -15.25 -5.43 -16.04
N ARG A 66 -14.02 -5.79 -16.44
CA ARG A 66 -13.64 -7.14 -16.89
C ARG A 66 -13.93 -8.24 -15.88
N ARG A 67 -14.25 -7.92 -14.61
CA ARG A 67 -14.67 -8.90 -13.59
C ARG A 67 -16.00 -9.57 -13.94
N PHE A 68 -16.93 -8.85 -14.55
CA PHE A 68 -18.26 -9.37 -14.87
C PHE A 68 -18.27 -10.22 -16.14
N ASP A 69 -17.29 -10.06 -17.02
CA ASP A 69 -17.17 -10.83 -18.27
C ASP A 69 -17.06 -12.34 -18.04
N GLU A 70 -16.31 -12.76 -17.02
CA GLU A 70 -16.17 -14.17 -16.67
C GLU A 70 -17.45 -14.74 -16.03
N MET A 71 -18.15 -13.92 -15.22
CA MET A 71 -19.42 -14.28 -14.58
C MET A 71 -20.59 -14.42 -15.58
N ARG A 72 -20.59 -13.61 -16.64
CA ARG A 72 -21.61 -13.62 -17.71
C ARG A 72 -21.68 -14.91 -18.51
N THR A 73 -20.59 -15.67 -18.56
CA THR A 73 -20.55 -16.94 -19.29
C THR A 73 -21.43 -18.02 -18.66
N ASN A 74 -21.83 -17.84 -17.39
CA ASN A 74 -22.64 -18.78 -16.65
C ASN A 74 -23.81 -18.06 -15.94
N LEU A 75 -25.00 -18.13 -16.54
CA LEU A 75 -26.25 -17.59 -16.00
C LEU A 75 -26.52 -18.04 -14.55
N GLY A 76 -26.12 -19.25 -14.17
CA GLY A 76 -26.26 -19.76 -12.82
C GLY A 76 -25.36 -19.03 -11.81
N ARG A 77 -24.10 -18.75 -12.18
CA ARG A 77 -23.19 -17.95 -11.32
C ARG A 77 -23.67 -16.51 -11.18
N LEU A 78 -24.18 -15.93 -12.27
CA LEU A 78 -24.78 -14.60 -12.24
C LEU A 78 -25.99 -14.57 -11.31
N ALA A 79 -26.90 -15.55 -11.41
CA ALA A 79 -28.07 -15.63 -10.53
C ALA A 79 -27.69 -15.75 -9.04
N ILE A 80 -26.69 -16.57 -8.70
CA ILE A 80 -26.18 -16.70 -7.32
C ILE A 80 -25.67 -15.37 -6.79
N PHE A 81 -24.88 -14.63 -7.59
CA PHE A 81 -24.39 -13.31 -7.22
C PHE A 81 -25.54 -12.34 -6.91
N TRP A 82 -26.55 -12.28 -7.78
CA TRP A 82 -27.70 -11.38 -7.60
C TRP A 82 -28.60 -11.76 -6.42
N ILE A 83 -28.78 -13.05 -6.14
CA ILE A 83 -29.50 -13.50 -4.93
C ILE A 83 -28.74 -13.07 -3.66
N PHE A 84 -27.42 -13.21 -3.67
CA PHE A 84 -26.58 -12.79 -2.56
C PHE A 84 -26.61 -11.27 -2.38
N GLN A 85 -26.58 -10.50 -3.48
CA GLN A 85 -26.76 -9.04 -3.46
C GLN A 85 -28.13 -8.63 -2.92
N ALA A 86 -29.21 -9.28 -3.35
CA ALA A 86 -30.55 -8.98 -2.86
C ALA A 86 -30.68 -9.23 -1.35
N ALA A 87 -30.17 -10.37 -0.87
CA ALA A 87 -30.13 -10.68 0.56
C ALA A 87 -29.28 -9.67 1.33
N TRP A 88 -28.14 -9.26 0.77
CA TRP A 88 -27.25 -8.26 1.35
C TRP A 88 -27.92 -6.89 1.49
N VAL A 89 -28.43 -6.30 0.39
CA VAL A 89 -29.06 -4.98 0.38
C VAL A 89 -30.24 -4.95 1.34
N TRP A 90 -31.04 -6.02 1.36
CA TRP A 90 -32.12 -6.15 2.32
C TRP A 90 -31.62 -6.16 3.77
N THR A 91 -30.60 -6.97 4.08
CA THR A 91 -30.04 -7.07 5.45
C THR A 91 -29.46 -5.74 5.95
N VAL A 92 -28.75 -5.03 5.07
CA VAL A 92 -28.06 -3.77 5.41
C VAL A 92 -29.05 -2.61 5.56
N SER A 93 -30.20 -2.65 4.88
CA SER A 93 -31.29 -1.66 5.02
C SER A 93 -32.19 -1.86 6.25
N LEU A 94 -32.08 -2.99 6.95
CA LEU A 94 -32.94 -3.31 8.10
C LEU A 94 -32.97 -2.24 9.22
N PRO A 95 -31.83 -1.64 9.65
CA PRO A 95 -31.86 -0.59 10.67
C PRO A 95 -32.77 0.58 10.28
N VAL A 96 -32.70 1.02 9.01
CA VAL A 96 -33.49 2.14 8.49
C VAL A 96 -34.95 1.73 8.36
N THR A 97 -35.23 0.52 7.86
CA THR A 97 -36.59 -0.01 7.75
C THR A 97 -37.26 -0.07 9.12
N LEU A 98 -36.59 -0.59 10.16
CA LEU A 98 -37.16 -0.70 11.50
C LEU A 98 -37.43 0.67 12.13
N VAL A 99 -36.52 1.63 11.98
CA VAL A 99 -36.73 2.98 12.52
C VAL A 99 -37.92 3.66 11.85
N ASN A 100 -38.07 3.53 10.52
CA ASN A 100 -39.20 4.12 9.78
C ASN A 100 -40.52 3.37 10.00
N ALA A 101 -40.46 2.08 10.33
CA ALA A 101 -41.63 1.27 10.66
C ALA A 101 -42.13 1.50 12.10
N SER A 102 -41.29 2.05 12.97
CA SER A 102 -41.59 2.23 14.37
C SER A 102 -42.35 3.52 14.62
N ASP A 103 -43.51 3.42 15.27
CA ASP A 103 -44.24 4.58 15.79
C ASP A 103 -43.62 5.13 17.10
N ARG A 104 -42.52 4.54 17.57
CA ARG A 104 -41.81 4.97 18.79
C ARG A 104 -41.00 6.23 18.48
N ASN A 105 -41.26 7.30 19.23
CA ASN A 105 -40.54 8.56 19.09
C ASN A 105 -39.75 8.88 20.38
N PRO A 106 -38.65 8.17 20.66
CA PRO A 106 -37.81 8.46 21.82
C PRO A 106 -37.18 9.86 21.69
N PHE A 107 -36.85 10.47 22.83
CA PHE A 107 -36.07 11.71 22.82
C PHE A 107 -34.67 11.47 22.25
N LEU A 108 -34.07 12.51 21.67
CA LEU A 108 -32.74 12.43 21.11
C LEU A 108 -31.69 12.08 22.19
N HIS A 109 -31.07 10.92 22.04
CA HIS A 109 -30.03 10.41 22.93
C HIS A 109 -28.63 10.78 22.42
N VAL A 110 -27.64 10.73 23.32
CA VAL A 110 -26.22 10.96 22.96
C VAL A 110 -25.74 9.94 21.91
N VAL A 111 -26.29 8.73 21.92
CA VAL A 111 -25.96 7.67 20.97
C VAL A 111 -26.40 8.04 19.55
N ASP A 112 -27.52 8.74 19.38
CA ASP A 112 -27.97 9.25 18.06
C ASP A 112 -26.96 10.24 17.49
N ILE A 113 -26.50 11.18 18.33
CA ILE A 113 -25.50 12.18 17.95
C ILE A 113 -24.20 11.48 17.52
N ILE A 114 -23.75 10.49 18.29
CA ILE A 114 -22.54 9.71 17.95
C ILE A 114 -22.74 8.96 16.63
N GLY A 115 -23.89 8.30 16.43
CA GLY A 115 -24.22 7.58 15.20
C GLY A 115 -24.19 8.48 13.97
N TRP A 116 -24.84 9.65 14.05
CA TRP A 116 -24.84 10.63 12.96
C TRP A 116 -23.47 11.26 12.69
N ILE A 117 -22.64 11.46 13.74
CA ILE A 117 -21.25 11.92 13.55
C ILE A 117 -20.44 10.86 12.82
N LEU A 118 -20.54 9.59 13.21
CA LEU A 118 -19.82 8.50 12.53
C LEU A 118 -20.29 8.36 11.08
N TRP A 119 -21.60 8.45 10.85
CA TRP A 119 -22.17 8.44 9.51
C TRP A 119 -21.61 9.58 8.64
N ALA A 120 -21.64 10.81 9.15
CA ALA A 120 -21.16 11.98 8.42
C ALA A 120 -19.65 11.89 8.13
N VAL A 121 -18.85 11.43 9.09
CA VAL A 121 -17.41 11.20 8.88
C VAL A 121 -17.18 10.11 7.84
N GLY A 122 -17.91 9.00 7.93
CA GLY A 122 -17.83 7.90 6.97
C GLY A 122 -18.12 8.37 5.55
N PHE A 123 -19.24 9.06 5.38
CA PHE A 123 -19.68 9.64 4.11
C PHE A 123 -18.63 10.61 3.51
N ILE A 124 -18.08 11.51 4.33
CA ILE A 124 -17.06 12.47 3.86
C ILE A 124 -15.78 11.76 3.44
N VAL A 125 -15.33 10.76 4.21
CA VAL A 125 -14.10 10.02 3.92
C VAL A 125 -14.24 9.20 2.64
N GLU A 126 -15.36 8.49 2.49
CA GLU A 126 -15.68 7.72 1.28
C GLU A 126 -15.78 8.63 0.06
N GLY A 127 -16.57 9.70 0.15
CA GLY A 127 -16.72 10.70 -0.91
C GLY A 127 -15.39 11.32 -1.34
N THR A 128 -14.56 11.69 -0.37
CA THR A 128 -13.24 12.25 -0.64
C THR A 128 -12.30 11.22 -1.27
N ALA A 129 -12.31 9.97 -0.78
CA ALA A 129 -11.47 8.90 -1.30
C ALA A 129 -11.77 8.61 -2.76
N ASP A 130 -13.03 8.46 -3.11
CA ASP A 130 -13.44 8.11 -4.47
C ASP A 130 -13.22 9.26 -5.44
N GLN A 131 -13.54 10.49 -5.03
CA GLN A 131 -13.25 11.67 -5.85
C GLN A 131 -11.74 11.81 -6.12
N GLN A 132 -10.90 11.58 -5.12
CA GLN A 132 -9.44 11.60 -5.29
C GLN A 132 -8.96 10.49 -6.23
N LYS A 133 -9.49 9.27 -6.11
CA LYS A 133 -9.14 8.14 -6.96
C LYS A 133 -9.54 8.36 -8.42
N LEU A 134 -10.68 8.99 -8.66
CA LEU A 134 -11.14 9.35 -10.00
C LEU A 134 -10.25 10.40 -10.64
N ASN A 135 -9.95 11.48 -9.89
CA ASN A 135 -9.05 12.53 -10.37
C ASN A 135 -7.65 11.96 -10.66
N PHE A 136 -7.17 11.05 -9.81
CA PHE A 136 -5.90 10.35 -10.02
C PHE A 136 -5.91 9.55 -11.32
N LYS A 137 -6.96 8.75 -11.58
CA LYS A 137 -7.11 7.93 -12.79
C LYS A 137 -7.30 8.75 -14.08
N ARG A 138 -7.90 9.95 -14.00
CA ARG A 138 -8.11 10.84 -15.14
C ARG A 138 -6.82 11.43 -15.69
N SER A 139 -5.81 11.64 -14.84
CA SER A 139 -4.52 12.17 -15.26
C SER A 139 -3.72 11.14 -16.07
N SER A 140 -3.24 11.53 -17.25
CA SER A 140 -2.40 10.69 -18.12
C SER A 140 -1.06 10.34 -17.47
N GLU A 141 -0.52 11.22 -16.63
CA GLU A 141 0.77 11.05 -15.91
C GLU A 141 0.72 9.93 -14.86
N ASN A 142 -0.48 9.54 -14.44
CA ASN A 142 -0.72 8.54 -13.41
C ASN A 142 -1.06 7.15 -13.97
N ARG A 143 -1.03 6.99 -15.30
CA ARG A 143 -1.25 5.68 -15.94
C ARG A 143 -0.20 4.68 -15.46
N GLY A 144 -0.67 3.52 -14.99
CA GLY A 144 0.20 2.48 -14.46
C GLY A 144 0.80 2.78 -13.08
N LYS A 145 0.28 3.76 -12.35
CA LYS A 145 0.63 4.04 -10.95
C LYS A 145 -0.53 3.68 -10.01
N TRP A 146 -0.23 3.48 -8.72
CA TRP A 146 -1.23 3.33 -7.68
C TRP A 146 -1.58 4.68 -7.05
N CYS A 147 -2.82 4.81 -6.57
CA CYS A 147 -3.26 6.04 -5.92
C CYS A 147 -2.60 6.15 -4.54
N ASN A 148 -1.82 7.22 -4.33
CA ASN A 148 -1.14 7.51 -3.07
C ASN A 148 -1.33 8.97 -2.61
N VAL A 149 -2.38 9.63 -3.12
CA VAL A 149 -2.67 11.05 -2.88
C VAL A 149 -3.77 11.23 -1.84
N GLY A 150 -3.70 12.32 -1.07
CA GLY A 150 -4.75 12.69 -0.10
C GLY A 150 -4.99 11.61 0.96
N VAL A 151 -6.23 11.14 1.10
CA VAL A 151 -6.59 10.12 2.11
C VAL A 151 -5.97 8.76 1.82
N TRP A 152 -5.62 8.48 0.56
CA TRP A 152 -4.91 7.27 0.14
C TRP A 152 -3.46 7.21 0.64
N LYS A 153 -2.90 8.32 1.14
CA LYS A 153 -1.59 8.32 1.80
C LYS A 153 -1.66 7.74 3.21
N TYR A 154 -2.82 7.81 3.86
CA TYR A 154 -3.00 7.42 5.25
C TYR A 154 -3.61 6.03 5.40
N SER A 155 -4.38 5.59 4.42
CA SER A 155 -4.96 4.26 4.34
C SER A 155 -4.93 3.76 2.90
N ARG A 156 -4.76 2.45 2.71
CA ARG A 156 -4.80 1.81 1.39
C ARG A 156 -6.23 1.68 0.86
N HIS A 157 -7.23 1.59 1.73
CA HIS A 157 -8.65 1.50 1.38
C HIS A 157 -9.50 2.46 2.23
N PRO A 158 -9.29 3.79 2.10
CA PRO A 158 -10.04 4.77 2.89
C PRO A 158 -11.52 4.80 2.55
N ASN A 159 -11.90 4.44 1.32
CA ASN A 159 -13.30 4.33 0.91
C ASN A 159 -14.04 3.24 1.71
N TYR A 160 -13.44 2.07 1.89
CA TYR A 160 -14.03 1.00 2.72
C TYR A 160 -14.04 1.34 4.20
N PHE A 161 -13.09 2.14 4.68
CA PHE A 161 -13.16 2.67 6.05
C PHE A 161 -14.36 3.60 6.22
N GLY A 162 -14.62 4.46 5.24
CA GLY A 162 -15.79 5.32 5.21
C GLY A 162 -17.10 4.54 5.21
N GLU A 163 -17.20 3.54 4.33
CA GLU A 163 -18.37 2.66 4.21
C GLU A 163 -18.66 1.91 5.53
N ILE A 164 -17.63 1.35 6.17
CA ILE A 164 -17.79 0.69 7.48
C ILE A 164 -18.29 1.70 8.54
N LEU A 165 -17.69 2.88 8.63
CA LEU A 165 -18.13 3.91 9.58
C LEU A 165 -19.57 4.35 9.35
N LEU A 166 -19.97 4.47 8.08
CA LEU A 166 -21.31 4.85 7.67
C LEU A 166 -22.35 3.86 8.20
N TRP A 167 -22.16 2.57 7.95
CA TRP A 167 -23.10 1.52 8.35
C TRP A 167 -23.13 1.28 9.86
N TRP A 168 -21.98 1.38 10.55
CA TRP A 168 -21.95 1.37 12.01
C TRP A 168 -22.61 2.61 12.61
N GLY A 169 -22.52 3.77 11.94
CA GLY A 169 -23.21 5.00 12.32
C GLY A 169 -24.73 4.87 12.24
N ILE A 170 -25.26 4.32 11.14
CA ILE A 170 -26.69 4.04 10.97
C ILE A 170 -27.20 3.08 12.05
N PHE A 171 -26.45 1.99 12.30
CA PHE A 171 -26.80 1.05 13.35
C PHE A 171 -26.84 1.72 14.73
N LEU A 172 -25.84 2.53 15.09
CA LEU A 172 -25.85 3.23 16.38
C LEU A 172 -27.02 4.20 16.50
N ALA A 173 -27.35 4.93 15.43
CA ALA A 173 -28.50 5.83 15.39
C ALA A 173 -29.86 5.08 15.48
N SER A 174 -29.93 3.79 15.14
CA SER A 174 -31.16 3.01 15.31
C SER A 174 -31.31 2.42 16.72
N THR A 175 -30.22 2.28 17.49
CA THR A 175 -30.22 1.58 18.79
C THR A 175 -31.26 2.05 19.81
N PRO A 176 -31.64 3.34 19.92
CA PRO A 176 -32.64 3.76 20.92
C PRO A 176 -34.06 3.25 20.62
N VAL A 177 -34.31 2.83 19.37
CA VAL A 177 -35.61 2.30 18.94
C VAL A 177 -35.66 0.77 19.09
N LEU A 178 -34.52 0.07 19.18
CA LEU A 178 -34.45 -1.39 19.13
C LEU A 178 -34.86 -2.09 20.44
N GLU A 179 -35.80 -3.03 20.35
CA GLU A 179 -36.23 -3.89 21.45
C GLU A 179 -36.20 -5.39 21.09
N GLY A 180 -35.81 -6.24 22.04
CA GLY A 180 -35.89 -7.70 21.90
C GLY A 180 -35.17 -8.25 20.66
N ALA A 181 -35.92 -8.86 19.74
CA ALA A 181 -35.39 -9.47 18.52
C ALA A 181 -34.93 -8.45 17.46
N GLU A 182 -35.32 -7.18 17.58
CA GLU A 182 -34.93 -6.11 16.65
C GLU A 182 -33.40 -5.86 16.68
N TRP A 183 -32.71 -6.26 17.75
CA TRP A 183 -31.24 -6.21 17.86
C TRP A 183 -30.51 -7.05 16.80
N LEU A 184 -31.20 -7.97 16.12
CA LEU A 184 -30.64 -8.73 15.00
C LEU A 184 -30.17 -7.85 13.84
N VAL A 185 -30.58 -6.59 13.76
CA VAL A 185 -30.09 -5.65 12.73
C VAL A 185 -28.58 -5.38 12.80
N ILE A 186 -27.92 -5.67 13.93
CA ILE A 186 -26.46 -5.62 14.04
C ILE A 186 -25.76 -6.59 13.06
N ILE A 187 -26.46 -7.62 12.59
CA ILE A 187 -25.94 -8.56 11.60
C ILE A 187 -25.53 -7.82 10.32
N GLY A 188 -26.25 -6.75 9.94
CA GLY A 188 -25.93 -5.93 8.77
C GLY A 188 -24.49 -5.37 8.78
N PRO A 189 -24.13 -4.46 9.71
CA PRO A 189 -22.79 -3.88 9.75
C PRO A 189 -21.69 -4.92 10.05
N ILE A 190 -21.97 -5.98 10.83
CA ILE A 190 -21.01 -7.07 11.06
C ILE A 190 -20.72 -7.83 9.76
N PHE A 191 -21.77 -8.23 9.05
CA PHE A 191 -21.65 -8.94 7.79
C PHE A 191 -20.96 -8.07 6.74
N LEU A 192 -21.25 -6.77 6.71
CA LEU A 192 -20.61 -5.83 5.81
C LEU A 192 -19.12 -5.68 6.06
N THR A 193 -18.75 -5.48 7.33
CA THR A 193 -17.35 -5.45 7.75
C THR A 193 -16.65 -6.77 7.39
N PHE A 194 -17.32 -7.91 7.56
CA PHE A 194 -16.75 -9.21 7.23
C PHE A 194 -16.48 -9.37 5.72
N LEU A 195 -17.44 -9.03 4.86
CA LEU A 195 -17.24 -9.15 3.41
C LEU A 195 -16.13 -8.23 2.91
N LEU A 196 -16.08 -6.99 3.40
CA LEU A 196 -15.05 -6.03 3.02
C LEU A 196 -13.65 -6.47 3.47
N LEU A 197 -13.51 -7.01 4.67
CA LEU A 197 -12.21 -7.41 5.21
C LEU A 197 -11.73 -8.77 4.70
N PHE A 198 -12.62 -9.74 4.49
CA PHE A 198 -12.22 -11.15 4.30
C PHE A 198 -12.62 -11.77 2.98
N VAL A 199 -13.59 -11.19 2.25
CA VAL A 199 -14.14 -11.83 1.04
C VAL A 199 -13.91 -10.99 -0.20
N SER A 200 -14.78 -10.02 -0.48
CA SER A 200 -14.87 -9.34 -1.78
C SER A 200 -14.24 -7.95 -1.82
N GLY A 201 -13.98 -7.33 -0.67
CA GLY A 201 -13.41 -5.99 -0.60
C GLY A 201 -11.88 -5.98 -0.72
N ILE A 202 -11.20 -5.75 0.41
CA ILE A 202 -9.76 -5.58 0.51
C ILE A 202 -8.96 -6.75 -0.08
N PRO A 203 -9.27 -8.05 0.20
CA PRO A 203 -8.44 -9.15 -0.28
C PRO A 203 -8.32 -9.19 -1.80
N LEU A 204 -9.43 -9.01 -2.53
CA LEU A 204 -9.44 -9.04 -4.00
C LEU A 204 -8.72 -7.83 -4.60
N LEU A 205 -8.88 -6.65 -4.00
CA LEU A 205 -8.21 -5.44 -4.48
C LEU A 205 -6.70 -5.48 -4.25
N GLU A 206 -6.26 -5.95 -3.09
CA GLU A 206 -4.85 -6.17 -2.76
C GLU A 206 -4.23 -7.22 -3.69
N ASP A 207 -4.93 -8.33 -3.95
CA ASP A 207 -4.50 -9.38 -4.87
C ASP A 207 -4.29 -8.85 -6.30
N SER A 208 -5.25 -8.06 -6.80
CA SER A 208 -5.16 -7.43 -8.13
C SER A 208 -4.05 -6.39 -8.20
N ALA A 209 -3.86 -5.60 -7.14
CA ALA A 209 -2.81 -4.58 -7.08
C ALA A 209 -1.42 -5.20 -6.98
N ASP A 210 -1.26 -6.26 -6.20
CA ASP A 210 -0.01 -7.00 -6.07
C ASP A 210 0.42 -7.65 -7.38
N LYS A 211 -0.52 -8.22 -8.14
CA LYS A 211 -0.25 -8.74 -9.48
C LYS A 211 0.24 -7.67 -10.46
N LYS A 212 -0.22 -6.42 -10.29
CA LYS A 212 0.12 -5.30 -11.19
C LYS A 212 1.41 -4.57 -10.78
N PHE A 213 1.61 -4.37 -9.48
CA PHE A 213 2.64 -3.48 -8.93
C PHE A 213 3.59 -4.16 -7.94
N GLY A 214 3.40 -5.44 -7.62
CA GLY A 214 4.18 -6.17 -6.62
C GLY A 214 5.69 -6.22 -6.90
N ASN A 215 6.09 -6.13 -8.17
CA ASN A 215 7.49 -6.09 -8.60
C ASN A 215 8.12 -4.69 -8.52
N VAL A 216 7.34 -3.65 -8.17
CA VAL A 216 7.82 -2.26 -8.09
C VAL A 216 8.18 -1.95 -6.65
N ASP A 217 9.44 -1.61 -6.37
CA ASP A 217 9.91 -1.34 -5.01
C ASP A 217 9.17 -0.18 -4.33
N GLY A 218 8.81 0.85 -5.10
CA GLY A 218 7.99 1.96 -4.59
C GLY A 218 6.63 1.51 -4.05
N TYR A 219 6.00 0.51 -4.69
CA TYR A 219 4.71 -0.03 -4.25
C TYR A 219 4.88 -0.88 -2.98
N ARG A 220 5.95 -1.66 -2.90
CA ARG A 220 6.30 -2.45 -1.70
C ARG A 220 6.56 -1.54 -0.49
N ILE A 221 7.28 -0.43 -0.68
CA ILE A 221 7.50 0.58 0.36
C ILE A 221 6.19 1.24 0.77
N TYR A 222 5.34 1.60 -0.20
CA TYR A 222 4.02 2.16 0.09
C TYR A 222 3.17 1.20 0.94
N LYS A 223 3.11 -0.08 0.55
CA LYS A 223 2.32 -1.11 1.24
C LYS A 223 2.79 -1.40 2.66
N THR A 224 4.11 -1.40 2.89
CA THR A 224 4.69 -1.60 4.24
C THR A 224 4.51 -0.41 5.19
N ARG A 225 4.35 0.80 4.63
CA ARG A 225 4.21 2.05 5.38
C ARG A 225 2.78 2.59 5.48
N THR A 226 1.81 1.98 4.80
CA THR A 226 0.42 2.49 4.77
C THR A 226 -0.53 1.45 5.35
N SER A 227 -1.38 1.87 6.29
CA SER A 227 -2.37 0.99 6.91
C SER A 227 -3.37 0.45 5.87
N PRO A 228 -3.85 -0.80 5.99
CA PRO A 228 -4.85 -1.32 5.07
C PRO A 228 -6.19 -0.59 5.16
N LEU A 229 -6.67 -0.29 6.37
CA LEU A 229 -8.00 0.29 6.59
C LEU A 229 -7.97 1.58 7.41
N ILE A 230 -7.39 1.55 8.61
CA ILE A 230 -7.47 2.67 9.56
C ILE A 230 -6.52 3.80 9.13
N PRO A 231 -7.00 5.03 8.86
CA PRO A 231 -6.13 6.13 8.44
C PRO A 231 -5.07 6.46 9.49
N LEU A 232 -3.79 6.27 9.13
CA LEU A 232 -2.65 6.55 9.99
C LEU A 232 -1.50 7.20 9.22
N PRO A 233 -0.76 8.15 9.84
CA PRO A 233 0.43 8.71 9.21
C PRO A 233 1.46 7.62 8.87
N PRO A 234 2.07 7.65 7.66
CA PRO A 234 3.05 6.62 7.26
C PRO A 234 4.27 6.51 8.17
N SER A 235 4.67 7.61 8.79
CA SER A 235 5.75 7.66 9.78
C SER A 235 5.41 6.89 11.06
N VAL A 236 4.14 6.90 11.47
CA VAL A 236 3.67 6.15 12.64
C VAL A 236 3.54 4.68 12.25
N TYR A 237 2.80 4.39 11.19
CA TYR A 237 2.55 3.02 10.75
C TYR A 237 3.84 2.26 10.45
N GLY A 238 4.80 2.88 9.75
CA GLY A 238 6.08 2.27 9.40
C GLY A 238 6.89 1.77 10.62
N ASN A 239 6.77 2.44 11.77
CA ASN A 239 7.53 2.14 12.98
C ASN A 239 6.84 1.13 13.92
N LEU A 240 5.60 0.72 13.63
CA LEU A 240 4.87 -0.20 14.49
C LEU A 240 5.32 -1.66 14.32
N PRO A 241 5.36 -2.45 15.41
CA PRO A 241 5.63 -3.88 15.35
C PRO A 241 4.62 -4.64 14.49
N ALA A 242 5.06 -5.71 13.80
CA ALA A 242 4.20 -6.50 12.94
C ALA A 242 3.01 -7.14 13.68
N TRP A 243 3.21 -7.59 14.92
CA TRP A 243 2.13 -8.14 15.75
C TRP A 243 1.05 -7.09 16.05
N PHE A 244 1.45 -5.83 16.26
CA PHE A 244 0.55 -4.72 16.55
C PHE A 244 -0.28 -4.37 15.31
N LYS A 245 0.39 -4.31 14.14
CA LYS A 245 -0.29 -4.10 12.85
C LYS A 245 -1.35 -5.16 12.58
N LYS A 246 -1.02 -6.43 12.84
CA LYS A 246 -1.94 -7.56 12.67
C LYS A 246 -3.13 -7.51 13.63
N ALA A 247 -2.88 -7.23 14.91
CA ALA A 247 -3.90 -7.32 15.95
C ALA A 247 -4.86 -6.12 15.95
N LEU A 248 -4.35 -4.90 15.73
CA LEU A 248 -5.11 -3.67 15.96
C LEU A 248 -5.37 -2.86 14.69
N LEU A 249 -4.57 -3.07 13.64
CA LEU A 249 -4.67 -2.29 12.40
C LEU A 249 -5.11 -3.16 11.21
N LEU A 250 -5.59 -4.38 11.50
CA LEU A 250 -6.18 -5.31 10.53
C LEU A 250 -5.21 -5.68 9.40
N GLU A 251 -3.89 -5.64 9.63
CA GLU A 251 -2.90 -6.09 8.65
C GLU A 251 -2.81 -7.62 8.65
N PHE A 252 -3.73 -8.26 7.92
CA PHE A 252 -3.74 -9.71 7.84
C PHE A 252 -2.71 -10.26 6.85
N PRO A 253 -2.05 -11.41 7.14
CA PRO A 253 -1.03 -11.99 6.26
C PRO A 253 -1.51 -12.29 4.85
N PHE A 254 -2.80 -12.62 4.69
CA PHE A 254 -3.37 -12.97 3.39
C PHE A 254 -3.48 -11.77 2.43
N TYR A 255 -3.41 -10.53 2.92
CA TYR A 255 -3.30 -9.35 2.07
C TYR A 255 -1.97 -9.25 1.32
N ASN A 256 -0.98 -10.06 1.69
CA ASN A 256 0.38 -10.02 1.13
C ASN A 256 0.75 -11.32 0.37
N ARG A 257 -0.22 -12.18 0.03
CA ARG A 257 0.04 -13.51 -0.55
C ARG A 257 0.78 -13.50 -1.89
N ASN A 258 0.56 -12.48 -2.72
CA ASN A 258 1.09 -12.40 -4.08
C ASN A 258 2.25 -11.42 -4.24
N LEU A 259 2.70 -10.79 -3.15
CA LEU A 259 3.95 -10.06 -3.22
C LEU A 259 5.06 -11.08 -3.53
N PRO A 260 6.04 -10.73 -4.38
CA PRO A 260 7.25 -11.50 -4.47
C PRO A 260 7.74 -11.69 -3.04
N GLN A 261 7.84 -12.95 -2.59
CA GLN A 261 8.68 -13.22 -1.43
C GLN A 261 10.01 -12.57 -1.77
N GLU A 262 10.49 -11.68 -0.90
CA GLU A 262 11.94 -11.50 -0.87
C GLU A 262 12.46 -12.92 -0.82
N GLU A 263 13.22 -13.33 -1.85
CA GLU A 263 14.01 -14.53 -1.74
C GLU A 263 14.59 -14.48 -0.34
N ASN A 264 14.29 -15.51 0.44
CA ASN A 264 14.97 -15.74 1.69
C ASN A 264 16.45 -15.96 1.32
N TRP A 265 17.18 -14.90 0.96
CA TRP A 265 18.51 -14.70 1.49
C TRP A 265 18.26 -14.68 2.99
N ALA A 266 18.32 -15.88 3.56
CA ALA A 266 18.23 -16.13 4.98
C ALA A 266 18.94 -14.96 5.65
N SER A 267 18.19 -14.15 6.39
CA SER A 267 18.74 -13.00 7.08
C SER A 267 19.92 -13.55 7.87
N PRO A 268 21.16 -13.18 7.55
CA PRO A 268 22.28 -13.63 8.35
C PRO A 268 21.99 -13.14 9.78
N PRO A 269 22.28 -13.94 10.82
CA PRO A 269 21.95 -13.61 12.21
C PRO A 269 22.52 -12.25 12.67
N HIS A 270 23.38 -11.61 11.88
CA HIS A 270 23.99 -10.31 12.12
C HIS A 270 23.72 -9.35 10.94
N ARG A 271 22.52 -8.74 10.90
CA ARG A 271 22.20 -7.64 9.97
C ARG A 271 22.45 -6.29 10.67
N LEU A 272 23.43 -5.53 10.21
CA LEU A 272 23.76 -4.21 10.75
C LEU A 272 22.82 -3.15 10.15
N ALA A 273 22.00 -2.53 11.00
CA ALA A 273 21.25 -1.33 10.64
C ALA A 273 22.18 -0.11 10.51
N ALA A 274 21.83 0.86 9.67
CA ALA A 274 22.61 2.09 9.48
C ALA A 274 22.89 2.83 10.82
N LEU A 275 21.95 2.79 11.76
CA LEU A 275 22.11 3.36 13.11
C LEU A 275 23.14 2.61 13.97
N ALA A 276 23.23 1.28 13.82
CA ALA A 276 24.23 0.47 14.52
C ALA A 276 25.64 0.76 13.99
N ILE A 277 25.77 0.97 12.68
CA ILE A 277 27.01 1.41 12.02
C ILE A 277 27.45 2.78 12.56
N GLN A 278 26.54 3.74 12.65
CA GLN A 278 26.83 5.07 13.22
C GLN A 278 27.28 5.00 14.68
N SER A 279 26.65 4.12 15.48
CA SER A 279 27.02 3.89 16.88
C SER A 279 28.40 3.23 17.04
N ALA A 280 28.71 2.24 16.19
CA ALA A 280 30.01 1.57 16.17
C ALA A 280 31.13 2.56 15.83
N ILE A 281 30.93 3.39 14.81
CA ILE A 281 31.90 4.42 14.40
C ILE A 281 32.08 5.47 15.51
N LYS A 282 30.98 5.96 16.09
CA LYS A 282 31.06 6.90 17.22
C LYS A 282 31.88 6.32 18.36
N SER A 283 31.61 5.07 18.73
CA SER A 283 32.32 4.37 19.81
C SER A 283 33.81 4.20 19.50
N ALA A 284 34.17 3.82 18.27
CA ALA A 284 35.56 3.69 17.84
C ALA A 284 36.33 5.02 17.86
N ILE A 285 35.70 6.12 17.42
CA ILE A 285 36.33 7.46 17.42
C ILE A 285 36.49 8.01 18.85
N THR A 286 35.56 7.72 19.75
CA THR A 286 35.62 8.17 21.15
C THR A 286 36.38 7.21 22.08
N ALA A 287 36.85 6.06 21.58
CA ALA A 287 37.59 5.10 22.38
C ALA A 287 38.93 5.70 22.83
N LYS A 288 39.25 5.53 24.11
CA LYS A 288 40.44 6.14 24.73
C LYS A 288 41.77 5.54 24.25
N PHE A 289 41.80 4.33 23.69
CA PHE A 289 43.04 3.64 23.34
C PHE A 289 42.84 2.57 22.23
N PRO A 290 43.71 2.49 21.21
CA PRO A 290 44.68 3.50 20.76
C PRO A 290 43.96 4.61 19.97
N PRO A 291 44.35 5.89 20.12
CA PRO A 291 43.75 6.97 19.34
C PRO A 291 44.12 6.79 17.86
N GLN A 292 43.14 6.45 17.02
CA GLN A 292 43.34 6.49 15.57
C GLN A 292 43.68 7.94 15.16
N PRO A 293 44.55 8.16 14.16
CA PRO A 293 44.91 9.50 13.71
C PRO A 293 43.67 10.23 13.16
N ILE A 294 43.07 11.08 13.99
CA ILE A 294 41.96 11.93 13.60
C ILE A 294 42.55 13.11 12.83
N ASN A 295 42.67 13.01 11.51
CA ASN A 295 42.89 14.19 10.67
C ASN A 295 41.53 14.75 10.23
N PRO A 296 41.04 15.85 10.85
CA PRO A 296 39.70 16.37 10.61
C PRO A 296 39.52 17.08 9.26
N ARG A 297 40.59 17.28 8.48
CA ARG A 297 40.52 17.95 7.18
C ARG A 297 40.71 17.04 5.97
N SER A 298 41.27 15.84 6.14
CA SER A 298 41.60 14.95 5.02
C SER A 298 41.49 13.46 5.34
N GLY A 299 40.74 13.09 6.39
CA GLY A 299 40.56 11.69 6.81
C GLY A 299 39.23 11.08 6.36
N LEU A 300 39.29 9.86 5.81
CA LEU A 300 38.14 9.01 5.51
C LEU A 300 38.15 7.81 6.48
N TYR A 301 36.99 7.52 7.07
CA TYR A 301 36.82 6.30 7.86
C TYR A 301 36.08 5.25 7.02
N LEU A 302 36.74 4.12 6.78
CA LEU A 302 36.19 2.99 6.06
C LEU A 302 35.87 1.86 7.05
N LEU A 303 34.59 1.46 7.13
CA LEU A 303 34.15 0.32 7.93
C LEU A 303 33.98 -0.90 7.00
N LEU A 304 34.72 -1.97 7.29
CA LEU A 304 34.59 -3.24 6.58
C LEU A 304 33.83 -4.23 7.48
N THR A 305 32.84 -4.91 6.92
CA THR A 305 32.13 -5.98 7.64
C THR A 305 32.88 -7.30 7.55
N ALA A 306 32.83 -8.10 8.62
CA ALA A 306 33.28 -9.49 8.59
C ALA A 306 32.39 -10.35 7.66
N ASP A 307 32.82 -11.58 7.37
CA ASP A 307 32.14 -12.49 6.46
C ASP A 307 30.75 -12.90 6.97
N ASP A 308 30.56 -13.01 8.27
CA ASP A 308 29.29 -13.36 8.94
C ASP A 308 28.32 -12.18 9.09
N VAL A 309 28.75 -10.96 8.74
CA VAL A 309 27.96 -9.73 8.91
C VAL A 309 27.40 -9.24 7.58
N SER A 310 26.11 -8.89 7.57
CA SER A 310 25.42 -8.30 6.42
C SER A 310 25.03 -6.84 6.68
N ALA A 311 25.36 -5.93 5.77
CA ALA A 311 24.91 -4.54 5.77
C ALA A 311 23.77 -4.34 4.76
N LEU A 312 22.89 -3.37 4.97
CA LEU A 312 21.72 -3.12 4.09
C LEU A 312 22.11 -2.69 2.65
N LEU A 313 23.29 -2.10 2.50
CA LEU A 313 23.81 -1.50 1.27
C LEU A 313 25.26 -1.93 1.05
N CYS A 314 25.67 -2.03 -0.20
CA CYS A 314 27.01 -2.46 -0.58
C CYS A 314 28.05 -1.36 -0.38
N LEU A 315 27.66 -0.12 -0.66
CA LEU A 315 28.30 1.09 -0.18
C LEU A 315 27.23 1.99 0.44
N GLY A 316 27.56 2.63 1.56
CA GLY A 316 26.82 3.80 2.00
C GLY A 316 27.76 4.84 2.55
N SER A 317 27.46 6.10 2.25
CA SER A 317 28.20 7.26 2.73
C SER A 317 27.24 8.18 3.49
N THR A 318 27.74 8.85 4.53
CA THR A 318 26.97 9.94 5.15
C THR A 318 27.90 10.90 5.88
N ILE A 319 27.43 12.14 6.02
CA ILE A 319 28.15 13.22 6.68
C ILE A 319 27.74 13.23 8.14
N SER A 320 28.68 12.95 9.05
CA SER A 320 28.39 13.10 10.48
C SER A 320 28.10 14.58 10.81
N ARG A 321 27.39 14.82 11.92
CA ARG A 321 27.16 16.17 12.49
C ARG A 321 28.46 16.99 12.70
N PHE A 322 29.63 16.36 12.62
CA PHE A 322 30.96 16.97 12.69
C PHE A 322 31.65 17.15 11.32
N ARG A 323 30.92 17.13 10.18
CA ARG A 323 31.48 17.29 8.82
C ARG A 323 32.54 16.23 8.48
N ARG A 324 32.26 14.96 8.81
CA ARG A 324 33.18 13.84 8.57
C ARG A 324 32.56 12.82 7.63
N TRP A 325 33.35 12.36 6.67
CA TRP A 325 32.99 11.33 5.71
C TRP A 325 33.28 9.95 6.31
N PHE A 326 32.27 9.11 6.32
CA PHE A 326 32.44 7.69 6.58
C PHE A 326 31.74 6.88 5.51
N ALA A 327 32.41 5.82 5.09
CA ALA A 327 31.90 4.83 4.18
C ALA A 327 31.90 3.47 4.87
N TRP A 328 30.90 2.64 4.59
CA TRP A 328 30.95 1.22 4.97
C TRP A 328 30.77 0.36 3.74
N VAL A 329 31.47 -0.78 3.72
CA VAL A 329 31.40 -1.76 2.64
C VAL A 329 31.00 -3.10 3.24
N GLY A 330 29.86 -3.60 2.77
CA GLY A 330 29.34 -4.93 3.13
C GLY A 330 30.05 -6.05 2.35
N ASN A 331 29.89 -7.30 2.76
CA ASN A 331 30.37 -8.43 1.98
C ASN A 331 29.62 -8.52 0.63
N SER A 332 30.31 -8.17 -0.46
CA SER A 332 29.76 -8.08 -1.82
C SER A 332 29.28 -9.42 -2.40
N ALA A 333 29.76 -10.57 -1.92
CA ALA A 333 29.29 -11.88 -2.40
C ALA A 333 27.96 -12.29 -1.75
N LYS A 334 27.72 -11.87 -0.50
CA LYS A 334 26.50 -12.22 0.24
C LYS A 334 25.34 -11.27 -0.02
N LEU A 335 25.64 -10.01 -0.36
CA LEU A 335 24.65 -8.97 -0.59
C LEU A 335 24.55 -8.66 -2.08
N CYS A 336 23.48 -9.12 -2.73
CA CYS A 336 23.18 -8.83 -4.13
C CYS A 336 24.42 -8.92 -5.05
N PRO A 337 25.03 -10.12 -5.21
CA PRO A 337 26.33 -10.27 -5.87
C PRO A 337 26.37 -9.65 -7.28
N GLY A 338 25.26 -9.72 -8.02
CA GLY A 338 25.15 -9.11 -9.34
C GLY A 338 25.24 -7.58 -9.38
N GLN A 339 25.03 -6.89 -8.27
CA GLN A 339 25.22 -5.43 -8.16
C GLN A 339 26.51 -5.08 -7.41
N CYS A 340 26.83 -5.85 -6.37
CA CYS A 340 27.85 -5.45 -5.40
C CYS A 340 29.22 -6.10 -5.63
N ALA A 341 29.25 -7.15 -6.43
CA ALA A 341 30.48 -7.79 -6.90
C ALA A 341 30.65 -7.66 -8.42
N TYR A 342 30.00 -6.67 -9.05
CA TYR A 342 30.26 -6.35 -10.45
C TYR A 342 31.72 -5.86 -10.62
N PRO A 343 32.46 -6.31 -11.66
CA PRO A 343 32.05 -7.16 -12.79
C PRO A 343 32.34 -8.66 -12.61
N PHE A 344 32.67 -9.09 -11.39
CA PHE A 344 32.98 -10.49 -11.03
C PHE A 344 31.72 -11.35 -10.78
N ALA A 345 30.57 -10.71 -10.60
CA ALA A 345 29.25 -11.32 -10.63
C ALA A 345 28.29 -10.43 -11.43
N MET A 346 27.52 -11.03 -12.33
CA MET A 346 26.67 -10.30 -13.28
C MET A 346 25.24 -10.13 -12.76
N PRO A 347 24.60 -8.96 -12.97
CA PRO A 347 23.21 -8.76 -12.59
C PRO A 347 22.27 -9.60 -13.46
N ALA A 348 21.18 -10.10 -12.87
CA ALA A 348 20.19 -10.93 -13.57
C ALA A 348 19.51 -10.22 -14.76
N TYR A 349 19.48 -8.89 -14.79
CA TYR A 349 18.90 -8.08 -15.86
C TYR A 349 19.84 -7.83 -17.05
N ILE A 350 21.11 -8.28 -16.99
CA ILE A 350 22.04 -8.26 -18.13
C ILE A 350 22.23 -9.70 -18.65
N PRO A 351 21.25 -10.24 -19.40
CA PRO A 351 21.40 -11.56 -19.98
C PRO A 351 22.45 -11.47 -21.10
N LYS A 352 23.50 -12.32 -21.04
CA LYS A 352 24.47 -12.68 -22.11
C LYS A 352 25.94 -12.29 -21.91
N GLN A 353 26.35 -11.68 -20.81
CA GLN A 353 27.77 -11.47 -20.51
C GLN A 353 28.26 -12.42 -19.40
N LYS A 354 29.47 -12.97 -19.57
CA LYS A 354 30.11 -13.82 -18.57
C LYS A 354 30.83 -12.95 -17.54
N PRO A 355 30.78 -13.30 -16.24
CA PRO A 355 31.51 -12.57 -15.22
C PRO A 355 33.02 -12.62 -15.48
N PHE A 356 33.72 -11.56 -15.08
CA PHE A 356 35.18 -11.55 -15.10
C PHE A 356 35.73 -12.48 -14.03
N LYS A 357 36.93 -13.03 -14.26
CA LYS A 357 37.61 -13.84 -13.26
C LYS A 357 38.11 -12.92 -12.14
N SER A 358 37.78 -13.28 -10.89
CA SER A 358 38.29 -12.63 -9.69
C SER A 358 39.83 -12.72 -9.63
N PRO A 359 40.57 -11.59 -9.60
CA PRO A 359 42.02 -11.58 -9.47
C PRO A 359 42.55 -12.35 -8.26
N ASN A 360 41.87 -12.24 -7.12
CA ASN A 360 42.25 -12.91 -5.87
C ASN A 360 41.58 -14.28 -5.70
N GLY A 361 40.75 -14.71 -6.65
CA GLY A 361 39.97 -15.95 -6.55
C GLY A 361 38.73 -15.85 -5.67
N ASP A 362 38.53 -14.74 -4.95
CA ASP A 362 37.37 -14.46 -4.11
C ASP A 362 36.55 -13.30 -4.69
N VAL A 363 35.36 -13.63 -5.21
CA VAL A 363 34.42 -12.68 -5.82
C VAL A 363 33.92 -11.63 -4.81
N GLY A 364 33.78 -12.00 -3.54
CA GLY A 364 33.32 -11.10 -2.49
C GLY A 364 34.37 -10.05 -2.16
N VAL A 365 35.64 -10.47 -1.99
CA VAL A 365 36.75 -9.56 -1.71
C VAL A 365 37.01 -8.64 -2.90
N ASP A 366 37.07 -9.18 -4.11
CA ASP A 366 37.30 -8.39 -5.32
C ASP A 366 36.14 -7.43 -5.61
N GLY A 367 34.89 -7.86 -5.29
CA GLY A 367 33.72 -6.99 -5.29
C GLY A 367 33.83 -5.85 -4.27
N MET A 368 34.24 -6.14 -3.04
CA MET A 368 34.44 -5.11 -2.01
C MET A 368 35.51 -4.10 -2.44
N ILE A 369 36.60 -4.55 -3.07
CA ILE A 369 37.65 -3.65 -3.61
C ILE A 369 37.09 -2.74 -4.71
N SER A 370 36.27 -3.29 -5.63
CA SER A 370 35.57 -2.52 -6.66
C SER A 370 34.70 -1.42 -6.04
N VAL A 371 33.89 -1.79 -5.03
CA VAL A 371 32.99 -0.88 -4.30
C VAL A 371 33.75 0.19 -3.51
N ILE A 372 34.89 -0.14 -2.90
CA ILE A 372 35.77 0.84 -2.24
C ILE A 372 36.29 1.85 -3.26
N GLY A 373 36.76 1.37 -4.42
CA GLY A 373 37.24 2.22 -5.50
C GLY A 373 36.18 3.19 -6.00
N TYR A 374 34.96 2.69 -6.22
CA TYR A 374 33.78 3.48 -6.57
C TYR A 374 33.49 4.56 -5.52
N GLY A 375 33.43 4.20 -4.23
CA GLY A 375 33.18 5.16 -3.16
C GLY A 375 34.28 6.21 -2.99
N MET A 376 35.54 5.86 -3.25
CA MET A 376 36.63 6.83 -3.27
C MET A 376 36.53 7.80 -4.46
N ALA A 377 36.07 7.32 -5.62
CA ALA A 377 35.82 8.16 -6.78
C ALA A 377 34.69 9.16 -6.50
N GLU A 378 33.56 8.72 -5.94
CA GLU A 378 32.45 9.59 -5.51
C GLU A 378 32.90 10.65 -4.50
N LEU A 379 33.71 10.26 -3.51
CA LEU A 379 34.23 11.21 -2.52
C LEU A 379 35.18 12.24 -3.13
N ALA A 380 35.90 11.88 -4.19
CA ALA A 380 36.81 12.78 -4.88
C ALA A 380 36.06 13.71 -5.86
N SER A 381 35.02 13.22 -6.54
CA SER A 381 34.24 13.97 -7.51
C SER A 381 33.14 14.83 -6.89
N ASN A 382 32.48 14.34 -5.84
CA ASN A 382 31.33 14.99 -5.21
C ASN A 382 31.37 14.96 -3.66
N PRO A 383 32.38 15.58 -3.04
CA PRO A 383 32.52 15.65 -1.58
C PRO A 383 31.49 16.55 -0.88
N SER A 384 30.39 16.95 -1.51
CA SER A 384 29.35 17.76 -0.84
C SER A 384 27.93 17.48 -1.34
N ALA A 385 27.75 16.41 -2.14
CA ALA A 385 26.50 16.10 -2.82
C ALA A 385 25.94 17.32 -3.59
N SER A 386 26.83 18.06 -4.25
CA SER A 386 26.54 19.31 -4.97
C SER A 386 27.22 19.40 -6.34
N ALA A 387 27.80 18.29 -6.83
CA ALA A 387 28.43 18.21 -8.15
C ALA A 387 27.39 17.98 -9.27
N TRP A 388 27.89 18.02 -10.51
CA TRP A 388 27.09 17.89 -11.73
C TRP A 388 26.86 16.42 -12.04
N ASP A 389 25.60 15.99 -11.95
CA ASP A 389 25.17 14.66 -12.39
C ASP A 389 25.11 14.60 -13.92
N ALA A 390 25.57 13.51 -14.51
CA ALA A 390 25.39 13.26 -15.93
C ALA A 390 23.97 12.76 -16.19
N GLY A 391 23.22 13.42 -17.07
CA GLY A 391 21.89 12.97 -17.49
C GLY A 391 20.85 14.09 -17.56
N GLN A 392 19.78 13.85 -18.32
CA GLN A 392 18.66 14.79 -18.46
C GLN A 392 17.54 14.54 -17.45
N ASP A 393 17.57 13.41 -16.71
CA ASP A 393 16.54 13.03 -15.75
C ASP A 393 17.02 13.23 -14.30
N PRO A 394 16.53 14.25 -13.59
CA PRO A 394 16.88 14.51 -12.19
C PRO A 394 16.39 13.45 -11.20
N SER A 395 15.60 12.47 -11.65
CA SER A 395 15.12 11.35 -10.83
C SER A 395 16.16 10.23 -10.68
N PHE A 396 17.13 10.15 -11.60
CA PHE A 396 18.21 9.17 -11.62
C PHE A 396 19.53 9.87 -12.02
N PRO A 397 20.08 10.72 -11.13
CA PRO A 397 21.38 11.33 -11.37
C PRO A 397 22.44 10.25 -11.58
N VAL A 398 23.11 10.23 -12.73
CA VAL A 398 24.23 9.32 -12.99
C VAL A 398 25.50 10.04 -12.56
N GLU A 399 26.14 9.55 -11.50
CA GLU A 399 27.36 10.15 -11.01
C GLU A 399 28.53 9.85 -11.94
N ILE A 400 29.59 10.66 -11.88
CA ILE A 400 30.78 10.43 -12.73
C ILE A 400 31.46 9.09 -12.43
N ALA A 401 31.25 8.57 -11.21
CA ALA A 401 31.73 7.26 -10.79
C ALA A 401 30.94 6.11 -11.43
N ASP A 402 29.63 6.29 -11.69
CA ASP A 402 28.78 5.29 -12.37
C ASP A 402 29.17 5.14 -13.85
N LEU A 403 29.65 6.22 -14.47
CA LEU A 403 30.10 6.22 -15.86
C LEU A 403 31.38 5.41 -16.10
N CYS A 404 32.18 5.17 -15.06
CA CYS A 404 33.47 4.49 -15.15
C CYS A 404 33.48 3.13 -14.42
N GLU A 405 32.31 2.58 -14.09
CA GLU A 405 32.19 1.33 -13.34
C GLU A 405 32.89 0.17 -14.10
N GLY A 406 33.89 -0.45 -13.46
CA GLY A 406 34.68 -1.54 -14.05
C GLY A 406 35.97 -1.12 -14.77
N ILE A 407 36.31 0.17 -14.80
CA ILE A 407 37.60 0.66 -15.34
C ILE A 407 38.41 1.26 -14.18
N TYR A 408 39.48 0.59 -13.76
CA TYR A 408 40.31 1.02 -12.62
C TYR A 408 41.78 1.14 -13.03
N GLY A 409 42.40 2.32 -12.81
CA GLY A 409 43.82 2.56 -13.11
C GLY A 409 44.19 4.05 -13.23
N THR A 410 45.49 4.35 -13.28
CA THR A 410 46.04 5.74 -13.33
C THR A 410 45.64 6.54 -14.56
N VAL A 411 45.20 5.90 -15.62
CA VAL A 411 44.76 6.54 -16.88
C VAL A 411 43.25 6.76 -16.95
N CYS A 412 42.50 6.23 -15.97
CA CYS A 412 41.05 6.14 -16.03
C CYS A 412 40.35 7.45 -15.67
N PHE A 413 40.84 8.16 -14.65
CA PHE A 413 40.33 9.47 -14.25
C PHE A 413 40.39 10.50 -15.40
N THR A 414 41.43 10.38 -16.25
CA THR A 414 41.67 11.29 -17.38
C THR A 414 40.77 11.01 -18.59
N LEU A 415 40.23 9.79 -18.72
CA LEU A 415 39.37 9.37 -19.83
C LEU A 415 37.89 9.71 -19.59
N CYS A 416 37.41 9.65 -18.34
CA CYS A 416 36.04 10.00 -18.00
C CYS A 416 35.79 11.53 -17.86
N CYS A 417 36.82 12.32 -17.56
CA CYS A 417 36.71 13.78 -17.42
C CYS A 417 36.99 14.57 -18.72
N ARG A 418 37.06 13.91 -19.89
CA ARG A 418 37.44 14.54 -21.16
C ARG A 418 36.27 14.75 -22.11
#